data_AF-A0A3M1ZXK0-F1
#
_entry.id   AF-A0A3M1ZXK0-F1
#
_cell.length_a   1.000
_cell.length_b   1.000
_cell.length_c   1.000
_cell.angle_alpha   90.00
_cell.angle_beta   90.00
_cell.angle_gamma   90.00
#
_symmetry.space_group_name_H-M   'P 1'
#
loop_
_entity.id
_entity.type
_entity.pdbx_description
1 polymer ?
#
loop_
_entity_poly.entity_id
_entity_poly.type
_entity_poly.pdbx_seq_one_letter_code
_entity_poly.pdbx_strand_id
1 'polypeptide(L)'
;MLLTKLWASILALAAAAFLAGMMVLSLGPAGGFTDADRAAVRAATEAGLAAIQAEIQSSAVQRAPSLLTDSRLADALDKFDPDVAEDDPRFVPLEQILADVSEENLLGDFPKMTVGIVDREGKVVAGNGIGKGLLDPAAQVAMRHAKEGAETLLSATLGGRLHVVMLSRPTEAGYRLLAIQPLPTGAGSLLRRVLGTQHPAALVRNGKIVGDLIGDLQVGPQIERLATEHAEDAPEDGASDVFVVGSGLDARIGAIGRVPGPAGQGDDATMLVVLSRATAAAGTRSVGDAIDEAIASGRIKDIAWPAVLAVLALGIGLAFYLPQMEVVGPLRRLAGELEAIAQGTQHQVFHDRYTGVVGEVARAAVLAQEALHAAYLAEQEEGGEDEARADQGERKRPKTRSRRALSRSHRRAPSRAHKAVPAEPEAAGDGAATAPPAAIDLPEDSPPGGMKVESHSHAEPEVGPVAAPSLFDDEPPPDEEAAKAELALTPEPTDTAAPEDPREAYFREVFEEFLQVKETCGEPTDNLTYEKFAQKLRKNTEQLLARPGVKDVEFSVYIKDGKAALKAKVVKA
;
A
#
# COMPACT_ATOMS: atom_id res chain seq x y z
N MET A 1 -37.83 30.64 28.20
CA MET A 1 -37.39 29.43 28.94
C MET A 1 -37.87 28.11 28.32
N LEU A 2 -39.09 27.99 27.80
CA LEU A 2 -39.53 26.75 27.11
C LEU A 2 -38.71 26.45 25.84
N LEU A 3 -38.42 27.47 25.03
CA LEU A 3 -37.66 27.32 23.79
C LEU A 3 -36.20 26.85 24.01
N THR A 4 -35.53 27.37 25.05
CA THR A 4 -34.16 26.97 25.38
C THR A 4 -34.10 25.54 25.95
N LYS A 5 -35.10 25.15 26.74
CA LYS A 5 -35.25 23.77 27.22
C LYS A 5 -35.50 22.79 26.07
N LEU A 6 -36.34 23.17 25.10
CA LEU A 6 -36.62 22.38 23.91
C LEU A 6 -35.35 22.17 23.05
N TRP A 7 -34.57 23.23 22.83
CA TRP A 7 -33.30 23.13 22.10
C TRP A 7 -32.25 22.27 22.80
N ALA A 8 -32.14 22.40 24.13
CA ALA A 8 -31.22 21.58 24.91
C ALA A 8 -31.60 20.10 24.88
N SER A 9 -32.89 19.76 24.92
CA SER A 9 -33.33 18.36 24.78
C SER A 9 -33.11 17.80 23.37
N ILE A 10 -33.27 18.62 22.32
CA ILE A 10 -32.95 18.21 20.93
C ILE A 10 -31.44 17.93 20.77
N LEU A 11 -30.58 18.81 21.31
CA LEU A 11 -29.12 18.60 21.28
C LEU A 11 -28.68 17.37 22.07
N ALA A 12 -29.28 17.12 23.24
CA ALA A 12 -28.99 15.92 24.03
C ALA A 12 -29.40 14.63 23.29
N LEU A 13 -30.57 14.63 22.63
CA LEU A 13 -31.01 13.53 21.78
C LEU A 13 -30.05 13.30 20.60
N ALA A 14 -29.62 14.37 19.93
CA ALA A 14 -28.66 14.29 18.82
C ALA A 14 -27.30 13.75 19.28
N ALA A 15 -26.78 14.23 20.41
CA ALA A 15 -25.52 13.77 20.99
C ALA A 15 -25.61 12.30 21.43
N ALA A 16 -26.71 11.88 22.06
CA ALA A 16 -26.92 10.49 22.44
C ALA A 16 -27.05 9.57 21.22
N ALA A 17 -27.75 10.02 20.16
CA ALA A 17 -27.82 9.29 18.90
C ALA A 17 -26.43 9.16 18.24
N PHE A 18 -25.61 10.21 18.29
CA PHE A 18 -24.25 10.21 17.75
C PHE A 18 -23.33 9.29 18.55
N LEU A 19 -23.43 9.30 19.87
CA LEU A 19 -22.61 8.47 20.76
C LEU A 19 -23.04 7.01 20.69
N ALA A 20 -24.35 6.72 20.60
CA ALA A 20 -24.86 5.40 20.29
C ALA A 20 -24.40 4.92 18.91
N GLY A 21 -24.41 5.81 17.90
CA GLY A 21 -23.85 5.54 16.58
C GLY A 21 -22.36 5.18 16.64
N MET A 22 -21.56 5.97 17.36
CA MET A 22 -20.14 5.67 17.57
C MET A 22 -19.92 4.38 18.37
N MET A 23 -20.76 4.08 19.36
CA MET A 23 -20.63 2.87 20.15
C MET A 23 -21.00 1.62 19.33
N VAL A 24 -22.06 1.71 18.50
CA VAL A 24 -22.43 0.67 17.52
C VAL A 24 -21.34 0.51 16.46
N LEU A 25 -20.68 1.59 16.05
CA LEU A 25 -19.50 1.53 15.18
C LEU A 25 -18.29 0.89 15.87
N SER A 26 -18.11 1.11 17.18
CA SER A 26 -17.01 0.50 17.95
C SER A 26 -17.27 -0.96 18.34
N LEU A 27 -18.54 -1.35 18.46
CA LEU A 27 -19.02 -2.70 18.76
C LEU A 27 -19.41 -3.47 17.48
N GLY A 28 -19.20 -2.88 16.31
CA GLY A 28 -19.47 -3.53 15.04
C GLY A 28 -18.72 -4.87 14.97
N PRO A 29 -19.35 -5.94 14.47
CA PRO A 29 -18.64 -7.20 14.28
C PRO A 29 -17.39 -6.90 13.45
N ALA A 30 -16.23 -7.37 13.94
CA ALA A 30 -14.93 -7.20 13.29
C ALA A 30 -15.07 -7.17 11.77
N GLY A 31 -14.72 -6.04 11.15
CA GLY A 31 -15.14 -5.64 9.81
C GLY A 31 -15.19 -6.80 8.81
N GLY A 32 -16.40 -7.21 8.45
CA GLY A 32 -16.59 -8.23 7.41
C GLY A 32 -16.31 -7.67 6.03
N PHE A 33 -15.73 -8.48 5.16
CA PHE A 33 -15.48 -8.15 3.76
C PHE A 33 -16.79 -7.94 3.00
N THR A 34 -16.82 -6.90 2.15
CA THR A 34 -17.97 -6.62 1.29
C THR A 34 -18.00 -7.57 0.09
N ASP A 35 -19.16 -7.67 -0.58
CA ASP A 35 -19.25 -8.45 -1.82
C ASP A 35 -18.35 -7.88 -2.93
N ALA A 36 -18.10 -6.56 -2.90
CA ALA A 36 -17.14 -5.92 -3.80
C ALA A 36 -15.70 -6.38 -3.52
N ASP A 37 -15.31 -6.51 -2.24
CA ASP A 37 -13.98 -7.05 -1.88
C ASP A 37 -13.83 -8.50 -2.33
N ARG A 38 -14.89 -9.31 -2.17
CA ARG A 38 -14.93 -10.70 -2.64
C ARG A 38 -14.81 -10.77 -4.17
N ALA A 39 -15.62 -10.01 -4.89
CA ALA A 39 -15.56 -9.95 -6.34
C ALA A 39 -14.17 -9.49 -6.84
N ALA A 40 -13.55 -8.52 -6.17
CA ALA A 40 -12.22 -8.04 -6.50
C ALA A 40 -11.13 -9.12 -6.31
N VAL A 41 -11.17 -9.88 -5.21
CA VAL A 41 -10.22 -10.98 -4.99
C VAL A 41 -10.41 -12.09 -6.01
N ARG A 42 -11.65 -12.48 -6.30
CA ARG A 42 -11.95 -13.48 -7.33
C ARG A 42 -11.44 -13.04 -8.71
N ALA A 43 -11.72 -11.79 -9.10
CA ALA A 43 -11.25 -11.23 -10.37
C ALA A 43 -9.72 -11.16 -10.44
N ALA A 44 -9.05 -10.84 -9.34
CA ALA A 44 -7.59 -10.85 -9.27
C ALA A 44 -7.03 -12.28 -9.47
N THR A 45 -7.64 -13.30 -8.86
CA THR A 45 -7.25 -14.70 -9.07
C THR A 45 -7.46 -15.12 -10.52
N GLU A 46 -8.59 -14.81 -11.13
CA GLU A 46 -8.87 -15.11 -12.55
C GLU A 46 -7.87 -14.41 -13.48
N ALA A 47 -7.55 -13.14 -13.22
CA ALA A 47 -6.55 -12.39 -13.96
C ALA A 47 -5.15 -13.01 -13.80
N GLY A 48 -4.78 -13.47 -12.61
CA GLY A 48 -3.53 -14.17 -12.35
C GLY A 48 -3.43 -15.50 -13.11
N LEU A 49 -4.51 -16.27 -13.17
CA LEU A 49 -4.54 -17.50 -13.97
C LEU A 49 -4.42 -17.22 -15.47
N ALA A 50 -5.13 -16.21 -15.96
CA ALA A 50 -5.02 -15.77 -17.35
C ALA A 50 -3.58 -15.30 -17.68
N ALA A 51 -2.92 -14.63 -16.75
CA ALA A 51 -1.52 -14.23 -16.89
C ALA A 51 -0.58 -15.44 -17.00
N ILE A 52 -0.78 -16.47 -16.16
CA ILE A 52 -0.01 -17.73 -16.25
C ILE A 52 -0.23 -18.41 -17.60
N GLN A 53 -1.48 -18.48 -18.05
CA GLN A 53 -1.82 -19.07 -19.36
C GLN A 53 -1.15 -18.30 -20.50
N ALA A 54 -1.20 -16.97 -20.48
CA ALA A 54 -0.55 -16.13 -21.47
C ALA A 54 0.98 -16.33 -21.46
N GLU A 55 1.58 -16.45 -20.29
CA GLU A 55 3.03 -16.64 -20.14
C GLU A 55 3.48 -18.03 -20.64
N ILE A 56 2.69 -19.07 -20.41
CA ILE A 56 2.88 -20.41 -21.02
C ILE A 56 2.83 -20.29 -22.55
N GLN A 57 1.84 -19.59 -23.09
CA GLN A 57 1.65 -19.39 -24.52
C GLN A 57 2.70 -18.47 -25.18
N SER A 58 3.38 -17.61 -24.41
CA SER A 58 4.45 -16.75 -24.92
C SER A 58 5.86 -17.28 -24.61
N SER A 59 5.96 -18.46 -23.99
CA SER A 59 7.23 -19.00 -23.53
C SER A 59 8.20 -19.30 -24.68
N ALA A 60 9.49 -19.05 -24.45
CA ALA A 60 10.55 -19.26 -25.43
C ALA A 60 10.72 -20.74 -25.83
N VAL A 61 10.21 -21.69 -25.02
CA VAL A 61 10.22 -23.13 -25.34
C VAL A 61 9.54 -23.45 -26.67
N GLN A 62 8.63 -22.59 -27.14
CA GLN A 62 8.00 -22.75 -28.46
C GLN A 62 8.98 -22.60 -29.63
N ARG A 63 10.15 -22.00 -29.40
CA ARG A 63 11.22 -21.91 -30.40
C ARG A 63 12.04 -23.19 -30.49
N ALA A 64 12.00 -24.05 -29.48
CA ALA A 64 12.84 -25.23 -29.42
C ALA A 64 12.70 -26.17 -30.64
N PRO A 65 11.49 -26.43 -31.19
CA PRO A 65 11.36 -27.27 -32.39
C PRO A 65 12.20 -26.81 -33.60
N SER A 66 12.60 -25.53 -33.66
CA SER A 66 13.52 -25.04 -34.70
C SER A 66 14.90 -25.72 -34.67
N LEU A 67 15.35 -26.25 -33.52
CA LEU A 67 16.59 -27.01 -33.43
C LEU A 67 16.58 -28.27 -34.32
N LEU A 68 15.40 -28.86 -34.55
CA LEU A 68 15.25 -30.03 -35.43
C LEU A 68 15.43 -29.68 -36.92
N THR A 69 15.49 -28.40 -37.28
CA THR A 69 15.78 -27.95 -38.64
C THR A 69 17.28 -27.82 -38.93
N ASP A 70 18.13 -27.86 -37.90
CA ASP A 70 19.58 -27.88 -38.07
C ASP A 70 20.01 -29.23 -38.66
N SER A 71 20.69 -29.19 -39.81
CA SER A 71 21.10 -30.39 -40.55
C SER A 71 22.04 -31.28 -39.73
N ARG A 72 22.86 -30.71 -38.83
CA ARG A 72 23.77 -31.49 -37.98
C ARG A 72 22.99 -32.35 -36.99
N LEU A 73 21.99 -31.76 -36.33
CA LEU A 73 21.15 -32.48 -35.38
C LEU A 73 20.24 -33.50 -36.08
N ALA A 74 19.65 -33.13 -37.22
CA ALA A 74 18.83 -34.03 -38.02
C ALA A 74 19.64 -35.27 -38.49
N ASP A 75 20.80 -35.05 -39.11
CA ASP A 75 21.70 -36.14 -39.55
C ASP A 75 22.15 -37.03 -38.38
N ALA A 76 22.36 -36.44 -37.20
CA ALA A 76 22.76 -37.18 -36.01
C ALA A 76 21.62 -38.06 -35.50
N LEU A 77 20.39 -37.54 -35.45
CA LEU A 77 19.21 -38.29 -35.01
C LEU A 77 18.86 -39.45 -35.95
N ASP A 78 19.04 -39.28 -37.26
CA ASP A 78 18.79 -40.33 -38.25
C ASP A 78 19.81 -41.48 -38.18
N LYS A 79 21.05 -41.18 -37.77
CA LYS A 79 22.14 -42.15 -37.64
C LYS A 79 22.30 -42.71 -36.24
N PHE A 80 21.58 -42.15 -35.25
CA PHE A 80 21.71 -42.55 -33.87
C PHE A 80 21.12 -43.94 -33.66
N ASP A 81 21.96 -44.87 -33.24
CA ASP A 81 21.59 -46.22 -32.83
C ASP A 81 22.08 -46.42 -31.39
N PRO A 82 21.17 -46.61 -30.40
CA PRO A 82 21.56 -46.78 -29.00
C PRO A 82 22.38 -48.05 -28.74
N ASP A 83 22.35 -49.04 -29.66
CA ASP A 83 23.03 -50.33 -29.49
C ASP A 83 24.41 -50.38 -30.18
N VAL A 84 24.77 -49.37 -30.98
CA VAL A 84 26.07 -49.33 -31.68
C VAL A 84 27.16 -48.80 -30.73
N ALA A 85 28.16 -49.65 -30.49
CA ALA A 85 29.30 -49.33 -29.64
C ALA A 85 30.13 -48.15 -30.18
N GLU A 86 30.61 -47.28 -29.27
CA GLU A 86 31.36 -46.03 -29.50
C GLU A 86 32.75 -46.20 -30.15
N ASP A 87 33.02 -47.32 -30.82
CA ASP A 87 34.36 -47.69 -31.29
C ASP A 87 34.80 -46.96 -32.59
N ASP A 88 33.93 -46.20 -33.29
CA ASP A 88 34.36 -45.35 -34.43
C ASP A 88 34.90 -44.01 -33.90
N PRO A 89 36.19 -43.68 -34.09
CA PRO A 89 36.78 -42.43 -33.62
C PRO A 89 36.20 -41.16 -34.28
N ARG A 90 35.37 -41.29 -35.31
CA ARG A 90 34.64 -40.17 -35.95
C ARG A 90 33.24 -39.99 -35.38
N PHE A 91 32.81 -40.85 -34.46
CA PHE A 91 31.52 -40.74 -33.80
C PHE A 91 31.54 -39.52 -32.88
N VAL A 92 30.64 -38.57 -33.14
CA VAL A 92 30.39 -37.46 -32.23
C VAL A 92 29.13 -37.82 -31.44
N PRO A 93 29.19 -37.90 -30.10
CA PRO A 93 28.02 -38.23 -29.29
C PRO A 93 26.86 -37.29 -29.57
N LEU A 94 25.63 -37.83 -29.62
CA LEU A 94 24.42 -37.05 -29.83
C LEU A 94 24.27 -35.92 -28.79
N GLU A 95 24.71 -36.16 -27.55
CA GLU A 95 24.71 -35.15 -26.50
C GLU A 95 25.62 -33.96 -26.84
N GLN A 96 26.78 -34.19 -27.45
CA GLN A 96 27.69 -33.12 -27.87
C GLN A 96 27.09 -32.32 -29.03
N ILE A 97 26.52 -32.98 -30.04
CA ILE A 97 25.87 -32.29 -31.17
C ILE A 97 24.68 -31.47 -30.69
N LEU A 98 23.84 -32.04 -29.82
CA LEU A 98 22.74 -31.32 -29.20
C LEU A 98 23.24 -30.11 -28.41
N ALA A 99 24.34 -30.27 -27.66
CA ALA A 99 24.90 -29.17 -26.88
C ALA A 99 25.35 -28.01 -27.77
N ASP A 100 26.14 -28.30 -28.82
CA ASP A 100 26.64 -27.29 -29.75
C ASP A 100 25.49 -26.56 -30.47
N VAL A 101 24.54 -27.31 -31.03
CA VAL A 101 23.41 -26.75 -31.79
C VAL A 101 22.46 -25.94 -30.89
N SER A 102 22.22 -26.43 -29.66
CA SER A 102 21.35 -25.72 -28.72
C SER A 102 21.99 -24.47 -28.15
N GLU A 103 23.30 -24.47 -27.87
CA GLU A 103 24.01 -23.28 -27.40
C GLU A 103 24.03 -22.18 -28.46
N GLU A 104 24.35 -22.54 -29.71
CA GLU A 104 24.44 -21.61 -30.84
C GLU A 104 23.09 -20.96 -31.17
N ASN A 105 21.99 -21.73 -31.15
CA ASN A 105 20.71 -21.27 -31.68
C ASN A 105 19.69 -20.86 -30.62
N LEU A 106 19.88 -21.22 -29.35
CA LEU A 106 18.77 -21.15 -28.39
C LEU A 106 19.18 -20.85 -26.95
N LEU A 107 20.11 -21.59 -26.36
CA LEU A 107 20.49 -21.44 -24.95
C LEU A 107 21.32 -20.18 -24.71
N GLY A 108 22.03 -19.67 -25.73
CA GLY A 108 22.68 -18.35 -25.65
C GLY A 108 21.69 -17.22 -25.36
N ASP A 109 20.52 -17.25 -25.98
CA ASP A 109 19.44 -16.25 -25.75
C ASP A 109 18.59 -16.58 -24.51
N PHE A 110 18.46 -17.86 -24.18
CA PHE A 110 17.59 -18.36 -23.12
C PHE A 110 18.33 -19.30 -22.16
N PRO A 111 19.27 -18.79 -21.35
CA PRO A 111 20.18 -19.62 -20.54
C PRO A 111 19.48 -20.44 -19.44
N LYS A 112 18.23 -20.08 -19.09
CA LYS A 112 17.41 -20.82 -18.12
C LYS A 112 16.64 -21.98 -18.73
N MET A 113 16.65 -22.13 -20.04
CA MET A 113 16.00 -23.25 -20.70
C MET A 113 16.88 -24.49 -20.63
N THR A 114 16.27 -25.66 -20.73
CA THR A 114 16.95 -26.95 -20.85
C THR A 114 16.26 -27.72 -21.96
N VAL A 115 17.05 -28.35 -22.83
CA VAL A 115 16.55 -29.13 -23.95
C VAL A 115 17.03 -30.56 -23.83
N GLY A 116 16.27 -31.51 -24.35
CA GLY A 116 16.63 -32.91 -24.40
C GLY A 116 16.01 -33.62 -25.58
N ILE A 117 16.62 -34.72 -25.99
CA ILE A 117 16.05 -35.65 -26.95
C ILE A 117 15.47 -36.82 -26.16
N VAL A 118 14.25 -37.18 -26.50
CA VAL A 118 13.47 -38.23 -25.86
C VAL A 118 13.12 -39.27 -26.91
N ASP A 119 13.26 -40.55 -26.60
CA ASP A 119 12.85 -41.64 -27.48
C ASP A 119 11.33 -41.88 -27.48
N ARG A 120 10.89 -42.94 -28.17
CA ARG A 120 9.47 -43.33 -28.25
C ARG A 120 8.89 -43.76 -26.90
N GLU A 121 9.73 -44.21 -25.98
CA GLU A 121 9.35 -44.70 -24.65
C GLU A 121 9.31 -43.57 -23.61
N GLY A 122 9.81 -42.39 -23.96
CA GLY A 122 9.89 -41.27 -23.03
C GLY A 122 11.22 -41.21 -22.27
N LYS A 123 12.21 -42.01 -22.64
CA LYS A 123 13.55 -41.98 -22.03
C LYS A 123 14.39 -40.89 -22.67
N VAL A 124 15.06 -40.10 -21.84
CA VAL A 124 15.98 -39.05 -22.31
C VAL A 124 17.27 -39.71 -22.80
N VAL A 125 17.62 -39.48 -24.07
CA VAL A 125 18.83 -40.02 -24.71
C VAL A 125 19.98 -39.00 -24.76
N ALA A 126 19.65 -37.72 -24.75
CA ALA A 126 20.61 -36.61 -24.74
C ALA A 126 19.98 -35.38 -24.09
N GLY A 127 20.76 -34.53 -23.44
CA GLY A 127 20.26 -33.30 -22.81
C GLY A 127 21.30 -32.19 -22.72
N ASN A 128 20.87 -30.93 -22.83
CA ASN A 128 21.68 -29.74 -22.61
C ASN A 128 20.95 -28.67 -21.78
N GLY A 129 21.69 -27.90 -20.97
CA GLY A 129 21.18 -26.80 -20.13
C GLY A 129 21.33 -27.02 -18.62
N ILE A 130 20.92 -26.02 -17.83
CA ILE A 130 21.13 -25.99 -16.36
C ILE A 130 20.29 -27.05 -15.63
N GLY A 131 19.13 -27.41 -16.18
CA GLY A 131 18.13 -28.28 -15.55
C GLY A 131 18.13 -29.72 -16.04
N LYS A 132 19.26 -30.30 -16.48
CA LYS A 132 19.29 -31.66 -17.07
C LYS A 132 18.57 -32.71 -16.21
N GLY A 133 18.73 -32.66 -14.89
CA GLY A 133 18.06 -33.60 -13.96
C GLY A 133 16.53 -33.49 -13.91
N LEU A 134 15.93 -32.49 -14.56
CA LEU A 134 14.49 -32.32 -14.67
C LEU A 134 13.94 -32.87 -15.99
N LEU A 135 14.77 -33.31 -16.94
CA LEU A 135 14.33 -33.80 -18.24
C LEU A 135 13.56 -35.11 -18.13
N ASP A 136 14.01 -36.06 -17.31
CA ASP A 136 13.31 -37.34 -17.12
C ASP A 136 11.88 -37.16 -16.57
N PRO A 137 11.65 -36.45 -15.45
CA PRO A 137 10.30 -36.23 -14.95
C PRO A 137 9.46 -35.38 -15.91
N ALA A 138 10.07 -34.43 -16.63
CA ALA A 138 9.39 -33.65 -17.66
C ALA A 138 8.92 -34.53 -18.83
N ALA A 139 9.77 -35.45 -19.31
CA ALA A 139 9.46 -36.38 -20.38
C ALA A 139 8.30 -37.30 -20.00
N GLN A 140 8.30 -37.84 -18.78
CA GLN A 140 7.22 -38.68 -18.26
C GLN A 140 5.88 -37.93 -18.16
N VAL A 141 5.89 -36.66 -17.73
CA VAL A 141 4.68 -35.83 -17.74
C VAL A 141 4.24 -35.57 -19.18
N ALA A 142 5.15 -35.15 -20.05
CA ALA A 142 4.82 -34.77 -21.41
C ALA A 142 4.27 -35.95 -22.23
N MET A 143 4.90 -37.12 -22.15
CA MET A 143 4.47 -38.31 -22.90
C MET A 143 3.07 -38.80 -22.47
N ARG A 144 2.69 -38.63 -21.19
CA ARG A 144 1.33 -38.98 -20.73
C ARG A 144 0.24 -38.09 -21.30
N HIS A 145 0.55 -36.81 -21.57
CA HIS A 145 -0.42 -35.83 -22.07
C HIS A 145 -0.31 -35.57 -23.57
N ALA A 146 0.77 -36.04 -24.21
CA ALA A 146 0.99 -35.85 -25.63
C ALA A 146 -0.02 -36.64 -26.46
N LYS A 147 -0.68 -35.95 -27.40
CA LYS A 147 -1.45 -36.63 -28.45
C LYS A 147 -0.47 -37.24 -29.45
N GLU A 148 -0.83 -38.40 -30.00
CA GLU A 148 -0.01 -39.11 -30.99
C GLU A 148 0.27 -38.19 -32.19
N GLY A 149 1.56 -38.02 -32.53
CA GLY A 149 2.01 -37.19 -33.65
C GLY A 149 1.92 -35.66 -33.47
N ALA A 150 1.34 -35.15 -32.38
CA ALA A 150 1.15 -33.72 -32.16
C ALA A 150 2.26 -33.10 -31.30
N GLU A 151 2.54 -31.82 -31.56
CA GLU A 151 3.28 -30.97 -30.62
C GLU A 151 2.43 -30.73 -29.39
N THR A 152 3.07 -30.74 -28.23
CA THR A 152 2.38 -30.59 -26.95
C THR A 152 3.08 -29.54 -26.11
N LEU A 153 2.38 -28.46 -25.84
CA LEU A 153 2.77 -27.42 -24.90
C LEU A 153 1.94 -27.59 -23.62
N LEU A 154 2.61 -27.70 -22.48
CA LEU A 154 1.95 -27.93 -21.20
C LEU A 154 2.71 -27.28 -20.04
N SER A 155 2.04 -27.17 -18.90
CA SER A 155 2.65 -26.79 -17.63
C SER A 155 2.97 -28.03 -16.80
N ALA A 156 4.08 -28.02 -16.08
CA ALA A 156 4.43 -29.08 -15.13
C ALA A 156 5.17 -28.49 -13.92
N THR A 157 4.85 -28.97 -12.72
CA THR A 157 5.59 -28.59 -11.51
C THR A 157 6.72 -29.60 -11.27
N LEU A 158 7.95 -29.15 -11.53
CA LEU A 158 9.19 -29.93 -11.50
C LEU A 158 10.18 -29.28 -10.54
N GLY A 159 10.86 -30.07 -9.70
CA GLY A 159 11.86 -29.55 -8.76
C GLY A 159 11.35 -28.44 -7.84
N GLY A 160 10.06 -28.47 -7.46
CA GLY A 160 9.44 -27.44 -6.61
C GLY A 160 9.22 -26.09 -7.30
N ARG A 161 9.21 -26.05 -8.64
CA ARG A 161 8.87 -24.85 -9.42
C ARG A 161 7.97 -25.19 -10.60
N LEU A 162 7.15 -24.22 -11.01
CA LEU A 162 6.33 -24.35 -12.21
C LEU A 162 7.22 -24.17 -13.45
N HIS A 163 7.12 -25.10 -14.40
CA HIS A 163 7.84 -25.08 -15.66
C HIS A 163 6.86 -25.14 -16.83
N VAL A 164 7.25 -24.50 -17.93
CA VAL A 164 6.64 -24.69 -19.24
C VAL A 164 7.41 -25.79 -19.95
N VAL A 165 6.69 -26.79 -20.45
CA VAL A 165 7.25 -27.96 -21.12
C VAL A 165 6.69 -28.01 -22.54
N MET A 166 7.59 -28.08 -23.52
CA MET A 166 7.26 -28.29 -24.92
C MET A 166 7.82 -29.64 -25.36
N LEU A 167 6.98 -30.46 -26.00
CA LEU A 167 7.38 -31.68 -26.67
C LEU A 167 7.08 -31.56 -28.16
N SER A 168 8.09 -31.71 -29.01
CA SER A 168 7.95 -31.64 -30.45
C SER A 168 7.16 -32.82 -31.02
N ARG A 169 6.86 -32.73 -32.33
CA ARG A 169 6.45 -33.90 -33.11
C ARG A 169 7.58 -34.93 -33.13
N PRO A 170 7.23 -36.23 -33.24
CA PRO A 170 8.23 -37.26 -33.47
C PRO A 170 8.91 -37.04 -34.83
N THR A 171 10.24 -37.24 -34.87
CA THR A 171 11.01 -37.36 -36.10
C THR A 171 10.70 -38.68 -36.81
N GLU A 172 11.25 -38.91 -38.01
CA GLU A 172 11.07 -40.19 -38.73
C GLU A 172 11.65 -41.38 -37.95
N ALA A 173 12.79 -41.16 -37.28
CA ALA A 173 13.37 -42.11 -36.33
C ALA A 173 12.50 -42.29 -35.06
N GLY A 174 11.57 -41.38 -34.80
CA GLY A 174 10.63 -41.42 -33.67
C GLY A 174 11.17 -40.79 -32.38
N TYR A 175 12.26 -40.03 -32.47
CA TYR A 175 12.74 -39.18 -31.39
C TYR A 175 11.90 -37.90 -31.31
N ARG A 176 11.81 -37.32 -30.12
CA ARG A 176 11.15 -36.04 -29.87
C ARG A 176 12.12 -35.10 -29.16
N LEU A 177 12.05 -33.82 -29.51
CA LEU A 177 12.72 -32.78 -28.77
C LEU A 177 11.82 -32.35 -27.61
N LEU A 178 12.37 -32.37 -26.41
CA LEU A 178 11.78 -31.85 -25.19
C LEU A 178 12.48 -30.55 -24.81
N ALA A 179 11.73 -29.50 -24.50
CA ALA A 179 12.27 -28.27 -23.96
C ALA A 179 11.51 -27.88 -22.69
N ILE A 180 12.26 -27.47 -21.66
CA ILE A 180 11.71 -27.01 -20.39
C ILE A 180 12.27 -25.66 -20.02
N GLN A 181 11.42 -24.77 -19.53
CA GLN A 181 11.82 -23.47 -19.00
C GLN A 181 11.05 -23.18 -17.72
N PRO A 182 11.72 -22.74 -16.63
CA PRO A 182 11.02 -22.32 -15.42
C PRO A 182 10.14 -21.11 -15.72
N LEU A 183 8.87 -21.17 -15.31
CA LEU A 183 7.96 -20.03 -15.40
C LEU A 183 8.40 -18.99 -14.35
N PRO A 184 8.75 -17.76 -14.74
CA PRO A 184 9.19 -16.77 -13.77
C PRO A 184 8.00 -16.33 -12.92
N THR A 185 8.08 -16.47 -11.60
CA THR A 185 7.06 -15.93 -10.67
C THR A 185 7.55 -14.71 -9.90
N GLY A 186 8.86 -14.44 -9.91
CA GLY A 186 9.50 -13.35 -9.20
C GLY A 186 9.33 -11.96 -9.82
N ALA A 187 10.30 -11.07 -9.52
CA ALA A 187 10.31 -9.70 -10.04
C ALA A 187 10.36 -9.67 -11.56
N GLY A 188 9.43 -8.94 -12.19
CA GLY A 188 9.36 -8.78 -13.64
C GLY A 188 8.45 -9.77 -14.37
N SER A 189 7.95 -10.82 -13.70
CA SER A 189 6.99 -11.77 -14.27
C SER A 189 5.68 -11.10 -14.70
N LEU A 190 5.02 -11.66 -15.71
CA LEU A 190 3.70 -11.18 -16.13
C LEU A 190 2.69 -11.33 -14.98
N LEU A 191 2.75 -12.46 -14.27
CA LEU A 191 1.93 -12.73 -13.10
C LEU A 191 2.02 -11.63 -12.04
N ARG A 192 3.24 -11.18 -11.68
CA ARG A 192 3.42 -10.09 -10.71
C ARG A 192 2.98 -8.73 -11.25
N ARG A 193 3.07 -8.49 -12.56
CA ARG A 193 2.54 -7.25 -13.17
C ARG A 193 1.02 -7.19 -13.12
N VAL A 194 0.35 -8.31 -13.35
CA VAL A 194 -1.11 -8.41 -13.35
C VAL A 194 -1.68 -8.36 -11.93
N LEU A 195 -1.12 -9.12 -11.00
CA LEU A 195 -1.55 -9.13 -9.60
C LEU A 195 -1.10 -7.86 -8.82
N GLY A 196 -0.07 -7.18 -9.33
CA GLY A 196 0.57 -6.07 -8.65
C GLY A 196 1.34 -6.51 -7.40
N THR A 197 1.76 -5.55 -6.59
CA THR A 197 2.42 -5.79 -5.28
C THR A 197 1.44 -5.80 -4.11
N GLN A 198 0.17 -5.46 -4.38
CA GLN A 198 -0.83 -5.23 -3.35
C GLN A 198 -1.59 -6.49 -2.93
N HIS A 199 -1.72 -7.46 -3.84
CA HIS A 199 -2.36 -8.73 -3.57
C HIS A 199 -1.29 -9.77 -3.28
N PRO A 200 -1.16 -10.23 -2.02
CA PRO A 200 -0.24 -11.31 -1.74
C PRO A 200 -0.73 -12.57 -2.44
N ALA A 201 0.16 -13.23 -3.18
CA ALA A 201 -0.16 -14.45 -3.90
C ALA A 201 1.02 -15.41 -3.93
N ALA A 202 0.74 -16.69 -4.10
CA ALA A 202 1.77 -17.69 -4.34
C ALA A 202 1.17 -18.88 -5.11
N LEU A 203 2.05 -19.62 -5.78
CA LEU A 203 1.71 -20.96 -6.24
C LEU A 203 1.88 -21.92 -5.06
N VAL A 204 0.93 -22.81 -4.85
CA VAL A 204 0.94 -23.80 -3.77
C VAL A 204 0.70 -25.18 -4.36
N ARG A 205 1.47 -26.16 -3.90
CA ARG A 205 1.28 -27.57 -4.21
C ARG A 205 1.46 -28.37 -2.93
N ASN A 206 0.51 -29.24 -2.64
CA ASN A 206 0.52 -30.11 -1.46
C ASN A 206 0.67 -29.31 -0.16
N GLY A 207 -0.05 -28.17 -0.08
CA GLY A 207 -0.01 -27.25 1.05
C GLY A 207 1.31 -26.48 1.22
N LYS A 208 2.27 -26.58 0.29
CA LYS A 208 3.56 -25.87 0.36
C LYS A 208 3.72 -24.89 -0.80
N ILE A 209 4.29 -23.73 -0.51
CA ILE A 209 4.59 -22.72 -1.53
C ILE A 209 5.62 -23.25 -2.54
N VAL A 210 5.35 -23.03 -3.82
CA VAL A 210 6.15 -23.41 -4.99
C VAL A 210 6.67 -22.14 -5.65
N GLY A 211 7.98 -21.93 -5.66
CA GLY A 211 8.60 -20.72 -6.21
C GLY A 211 8.52 -19.51 -5.26
N ASP A 212 8.51 -18.31 -5.84
CA ASP A 212 8.56 -17.06 -5.08
C ASP A 212 7.17 -16.60 -4.59
N LEU A 213 7.12 -16.01 -3.40
CA LEU A 213 5.96 -15.29 -2.90
C LEU A 213 5.80 -13.96 -3.65
N ILE A 214 4.58 -13.66 -4.09
CA ILE A 214 4.22 -12.42 -4.78
C ILE A 214 3.64 -11.45 -3.75
N GLY A 215 4.16 -10.23 -3.74
CA GLY A 215 3.80 -9.18 -2.78
C GLY A 215 4.79 -9.08 -1.61
N ASP A 216 4.69 -8.00 -0.84
CA ASP A 216 5.67 -7.66 0.22
C ASP A 216 5.23 -8.12 1.62
N LEU A 217 4.05 -8.75 1.72
CA LEU A 217 3.44 -9.15 2.99
C LEU A 217 3.86 -10.56 3.39
N GLN A 218 4.24 -10.77 4.65
CA GLN A 218 4.59 -12.09 5.19
C GLN A 218 3.33 -12.91 5.52
N VAL A 219 2.66 -13.39 4.48
CA VAL A 219 1.39 -14.13 4.60
C VAL A 219 1.48 -15.58 4.10
N GLY A 220 2.70 -16.11 3.99
CA GLY A 220 2.95 -17.49 3.55
C GLY A 220 2.11 -18.54 4.29
N PRO A 221 2.07 -18.56 5.64
CA PRO A 221 1.26 -19.52 6.38
C PRO A 221 -0.25 -19.43 6.12
N GLN A 222 -0.76 -18.23 5.81
CA GLN A 222 -2.18 -18.01 5.49
C GLN A 222 -2.50 -18.56 4.09
N ILE A 223 -1.59 -18.39 3.14
CA ILE A 223 -1.69 -18.94 1.79
C ILE A 223 -1.67 -20.48 1.83
N GLU A 224 -0.72 -21.06 2.56
CA GLU A 224 -0.61 -22.53 2.71
C GLU A 224 -1.84 -23.12 3.38
N ARG A 225 -2.35 -22.45 4.43
CA ARG A 225 -3.56 -22.85 5.12
C ARG A 225 -4.78 -22.80 4.20
N LEU A 226 -4.98 -21.71 3.47
CA LEU A 226 -6.09 -21.57 2.54
C LEU A 226 -6.06 -22.65 1.46
N ALA A 227 -4.88 -22.91 0.89
CA ALA A 227 -4.71 -23.97 -0.10
C ALA A 227 -5.04 -25.35 0.47
N THR A 228 -4.65 -25.63 1.71
CA THR A 228 -4.86 -26.95 2.34
C THR A 228 -6.31 -27.17 2.73
N GLU A 229 -6.98 -26.14 3.27
CA GLU A 229 -8.38 -26.23 3.72
C GLU A 229 -9.36 -26.28 2.54
N HIS A 230 -9.03 -25.69 1.39
CA HIS A 230 -9.95 -25.50 0.27
C HIS A 230 -9.48 -26.11 -1.07
N ALA A 231 -8.46 -26.97 -1.10
CA ALA A 231 -7.93 -27.54 -2.35
C ALA A 231 -9.00 -28.18 -3.27
N GLU A 232 -9.99 -28.83 -2.67
CA GLU A 232 -11.09 -29.49 -3.38
C GLU A 232 -12.12 -28.51 -3.96
N ASP A 233 -12.20 -27.29 -3.41
CA ASP A 233 -13.12 -26.24 -3.87
C ASP A 233 -12.56 -25.46 -5.09
N ALA A 234 -11.30 -25.72 -5.49
CA ALA A 234 -10.68 -25.07 -6.64
C ALA A 234 -11.24 -25.64 -7.97
N PRO A 235 -11.92 -24.83 -8.81
CA PRO A 235 -12.45 -25.30 -10.08
C PRO A 235 -11.31 -25.65 -11.05
N GLU A 236 -11.60 -26.50 -12.04
CA GLU A 236 -10.65 -26.85 -13.11
C GLU A 236 -10.22 -25.62 -13.91
N ASP A 237 -11.18 -24.73 -14.19
CA ASP A 237 -10.96 -23.46 -14.89
C ASP A 237 -11.49 -22.29 -14.05
N GLY A 238 -10.68 -21.22 -13.93
CA GLY A 238 -11.04 -19.98 -13.24
C GLY A 238 -10.77 -19.99 -11.74
N ALA A 239 -11.38 -19.04 -11.02
CA ALA A 239 -11.22 -18.90 -9.58
C ALA A 239 -12.41 -19.51 -8.81
N SER A 240 -12.10 -20.05 -7.64
CA SER A 240 -13.06 -20.50 -6.63
C SER A 240 -13.91 -19.36 -6.09
N ASP A 241 -14.86 -19.72 -5.24
CA ASP A 241 -15.45 -18.76 -4.32
C ASP A 241 -14.42 -18.23 -3.32
N VAL A 242 -14.81 -17.19 -2.58
CA VAL A 242 -13.91 -16.43 -1.71
C VAL A 242 -14.06 -16.87 -0.27
N PHE A 243 -12.96 -17.36 0.30
CA PHE A 243 -12.90 -17.90 1.65
C PHE A 243 -12.23 -16.92 2.61
N VAL A 244 -12.63 -16.96 3.88
CA VAL A 244 -12.00 -16.16 4.94
C VAL A 244 -10.88 -16.99 5.57
N VAL A 245 -9.69 -16.40 5.66
CA VAL A 245 -8.48 -17.01 6.22
C VAL A 245 -8.05 -16.24 7.45
N GLY A 246 -7.80 -16.97 8.54
CA GLY A 246 -7.44 -16.37 9.82
C GLY A 246 -8.66 -15.98 10.66
N SER A 247 -8.44 -15.20 11.71
CA SER A 247 -9.49 -14.80 12.65
C SER A 247 -9.29 -13.38 13.15
N GLY A 248 -10.37 -12.77 13.64
CA GLY A 248 -10.34 -11.42 14.21
C GLY A 248 -9.98 -10.34 13.20
N LEU A 249 -9.18 -9.38 13.66
CA LEU A 249 -8.79 -8.19 12.88
C LEU A 249 -7.77 -8.49 11.77
N ASP A 250 -7.03 -9.60 11.91
CA ASP A 250 -6.02 -10.04 10.94
C ASP A 250 -6.59 -11.02 9.90
N ALA A 251 -7.88 -11.35 10.00
CA ALA A 251 -8.55 -12.15 8.99
C ALA A 251 -8.40 -11.48 7.61
N ARG A 252 -8.24 -12.30 6.58
CA ARG A 252 -8.20 -11.91 5.16
C ARG A 252 -9.24 -12.72 4.41
N ILE A 253 -9.64 -12.27 3.24
CA ILE A 253 -10.27 -13.14 2.25
C ILE A 253 -9.27 -13.56 1.19
N GLY A 254 -9.46 -14.73 0.61
CA GLY A 254 -8.68 -15.25 -0.50
C GLY A 254 -9.50 -16.12 -1.44
N ALA A 255 -9.02 -16.27 -2.66
CA ALA A 255 -9.54 -17.20 -3.65
C ALA A 255 -8.40 -18.03 -4.24
N ILE A 256 -8.74 -19.22 -4.70
CA ILE A 256 -7.81 -20.19 -5.25
C ILE A 256 -8.22 -20.58 -6.67
N GLY A 257 -7.27 -20.99 -7.48
CA GLY A 257 -7.55 -21.48 -8.82
C GLY A 257 -6.45 -22.39 -9.33
N ARG A 258 -6.81 -23.41 -10.12
CA ARG A 258 -5.86 -24.40 -10.61
C ARG A 258 -5.01 -23.81 -11.72
N VAL A 259 -3.70 -24.06 -11.68
CA VAL A 259 -2.78 -23.66 -12.76
C VAL A 259 -3.19 -24.38 -14.05
N PRO A 260 -3.30 -23.69 -15.19
CA PRO A 260 -3.76 -24.31 -16.42
C PRO A 260 -2.80 -25.40 -16.89
N GLY A 261 -3.34 -26.52 -17.36
CA GLY A 261 -2.59 -27.68 -17.84
C GLY A 261 -2.33 -28.77 -16.78
N PRO A 262 -1.46 -29.75 -17.08
CA PRO A 262 -1.18 -30.88 -16.20
C PRO A 262 -0.70 -30.50 -14.80
N ALA A 263 -0.05 -29.34 -14.64
CA ALA A 263 0.39 -28.89 -13.32
C ALA A 263 -0.76 -28.66 -12.33
N GLY A 264 -1.96 -28.29 -12.80
CA GLY A 264 -3.15 -28.06 -11.97
C GLY A 264 -4.11 -29.26 -11.88
N GLN A 265 -3.76 -30.41 -12.45
CA GLN A 265 -4.59 -31.61 -12.44
C GLN A 265 -4.23 -32.55 -11.29
N GLY A 266 -5.21 -33.33 -10.84
CA GLY A 266 -5.07 -34.34 -9.77
C GLY A 266 -5.15 -33.79 -8.35
N ASP A 267 -4.89 -34.67 -7.39
CA ASP A 267 -4.92 -34.39 -5.95
C ASP A 267 -3.75 -33.49 -5.52
N ASP A 268 -2.59 -33.66 -6.17
CA ASP A 268 -1.38 -32.86 -5.96
C ASP A 268 -1.30 -31.67 -6.92
N ALA A 269 -2.44 -31.05 -7.22
CA ALA A 269 -2.52 -29.93 -8.15
C ALA A 269 -1.78 -28.70 -7.64
N THR A 270 -1.13 -28.01 -8.57
CA THR A 270 -0.56 -26.68 -8.34
C THR A 270 -1.66 -25.64 -8.49
N MET A 271 -1.87 -24.86 -7.44
CA MET A 271 -2.92 -23.85 -7.37
C MET A 271 -2.28 -22.47 -7.22
N LEU A 272 -2.85 -21.47 -7.88
CA LEU A 272 -2.61 -20.07 -7.58
C LEU A 272 -3.54 -19.67 -6.42
N VAL A 273 -2.95 -19.16 -5.35
CA VAL A 273 -3.68 -18.61 -4.20
C VAL A 273 -3.46 -17.12 -4.17
N VAL A 274 -4.54 -16.34 -4.13
CA VAL A 274 -4.49 -14.88 -4.03
C VAL A 274 -5.27 -14.43 -2.81
N LEU A 275 -4.66 -13.58 -1.99
CA LEU A 275 -5.28 -12.97 -0.82
C LEU A 275 -5.66 -11.50 -1.10
N SER A 276 -6.62 -11.01 -0.35
CA SER A 276 -6.97 -9.59 -0.27
C SER A 276 -5.80 -8.76 0.26
N ARG A 277 -5.69 -7.54 -0.27
CA ARG A 277 -4.76 -6.51 0.20
C ARG A 277 -5.03 -6.14 1.66
N ALA A 278 -6.29 -5.84 1.96
CA ALA A 278 -6.76 -5.40 3.27
C ALA A 278 -7.08 -6.58 4.19
N THR A 279 -6.78 -6.44 5.48
CA THR A 279 -7.34 -7.31 6.52
C THR A 279 -8.73 -6.82 6.91
N ALA A 280 -9.47 -7.64 7.67
CA ALA A 280 -10.76 -7.27 8.25
C ALA A 280 -10.70 -5.95 9.04
N ALA A 281 -9.56 -5.62 9.64
CA ALA A 281 -9.34 -4.35 10.35
C ALA A 281 -9.36 -3.11 9.45
N ALA A 282 -8.92 -3.24 8.18
CA ALA A 282 -8.76 -2.11 7.27
C ALA A 282 -10.03 -1.82 6.46
N GLY A 283 -11.04 -2.70 6.50
CA GLY A 283 -12.32 -2.48 5.86
C GLY A 283 -13.11 -1.39 6.57
N THR A 284 -13.09 -0.16 6.06
CA THR A 284 -14.03 0.89 6.48
C THR A 284 -15.41 0.55 5.94
N ARG A 285 -16.21 -0.25 6.67
CA ARG A 285 -17.63 -0.37 6.35
C ARG A 285 -18.27 1.00 6.46
N SER A 286 -19.09 1.37 5.49
CA SER A 286 -19.89 2.58 5.61
C SER A 286 -20.85 2.41 6.80
N VAL A 287 -21.08 3.49 7.54
CA VAL A 287 -21.99 3.49 8.70
C VAL A 287 -23.39 3.02 8.30
N GLY A 288 -23.81 3.33 7.07
CA GLY A 288 -25.10 2.92 6.51
C GLY A 288 -25.22 1.41 6.38
N ASP A 289 -24.25 0.76 5.72
CA ASP A 289 -24.28 -0.69 5.49
C ASP A 289 -24.24 -1.48 6.80
N ALA A 290 -23.48 -0.99 7.78
CA ALA A 290 -23.42 -1.58 9.11
C ALA A 290 -24.77 -1.51 9.84
N ILE A 291 -25.54 -0.43 9.65
CA ILE A 291 -26.87 -0.26 10.25
C ILE A 291 -27.88 -1.15 9.52
N ASP A 292 -27.89 -1.17 8.19
CA ASP A 292 -28.83 -1.98 7.41
C ASP A 292 -28.62 -3.49 7.67
N GLU A 293 -27.38 -3.94 7.77
CA GLU A 293 -27.07 -5.33 8.13
C GLU A 293 -27.50 -5.66 9.57
N ALA A 294 -27.28 -4.76 10.53
CA ALA A 294 -27.73 -4.96 11.91
C ALA A 294 -29.26 -5.02 12.03
N ILE A 295 -29.98 -4.26 11.18
CA ILE A 295 -31.44 -4.31 11.06
C ILE A 295 -31.87 -5.65 10.45
N ALA A 296 -31.28 -6.04 9.32
CA ALA A 296 -31.60 -7.27 8.62
C ALA A 296 -31.31 -8.53 9.46
N SER A 297 -30.22 -8.53 10.24
CA SER A 297 -29.82 -9.66 11.07
C SER A 297 -30.66 -9.80 12.36
N GLY A 298 -31.62 -8.89 12.62
CA GLY A 298 -32.46 -8.91 13.82
C GLY A 298 -31.70 -8.68 15.14
N ARG A 299 -30.43 -8.26 15.07
CA ARG A 299 -29.53 -8.10 16.24
C ARG A 299 -29.74 -6.79 16.99
N ILE A 300 -30.69 -5.96 16.54
CA ILE A 300 -31.16 -4.78 17.30
C ILE A 300 -31.57 -5.14 18.74
N LYS A 301 -32.01 -6.39 18.97
CA LYS A 301 -32.40 -6.88 20.30
C LYS A 301 -31.22 -7.06 21.26
N ASP A 302 -30.00 -7.28 20.75
CA ASP A 302 -28.79 -7.50 21.55
C ASP A 302 -28.11 -6.19 21.95
N ILE A 303 -28.56 -5.05 21.40
CA ILE A 303 -28.12 -3.74 21.85
C ILE A 303 -28.49 -3.61 23.33
N ALA A 304 -27.52 -3.21 24.15
CA ALA A 304 -27.73 -2.91 25.56
C ALA A 304 -28.59 -1.64 25.70
N TRP A 305 -29.88 -1.75 25.38
CA TRP A 305 -30.89 -0.70 25.53
C TRP A 305 -30.82 0.00 26.89
N PRO A 306 -30.56 -0.68 28.02
CA PRO A 306 -30.36 -0.01 29.30
C PRO A 306 -29.19 0.99 29.29
N ALA A 307 -28.06 0.65 28.64
CA ALA A 307 -26.90 1.54 28.54
C ALA A 307 -27.20 2.74 27.64
N VAL A 308 -27.85 2.52 26.49
CA VAL A 308 -28.28 3.60 25.58
C VAL A 308 -29.27 4.54 26.29
N LEU A 309 -30.26 3.98 27.00
CA LEU A 309 -31.22 4.75 27.80
C LEU A 309 -30.54 5.48 28.97
N ALA A 310 -29.54 4.89 29.62
CA ALA A 310 -28.79 5.53 30.69
C ALA A 310 -27.98 6.74 30.18
N VAL A 311 -27.29 6.61 29.04
CA VAL A 311 -26.56 7.72 28.40
C VAL A 311 -27.53 8.81 27.94
N LEU A 312 -28.68 8.44 27.36
CA LEU A 312 -29.74 9.38 27.01
C LEU A 312 -30.26 10.14 28.24
N ALA A 313 -30.60 9.41 29.32
CA ALA A 313 -31.10 10.00 30.56
C ALA A 313 -30.06 10.93 31.21
N LEU A 314 -28.78 10.54 31.21
CA LEU A 314 -27.69 11.37 31.68
C LEU A 314 -27.57 12.66 30.84
N GLY A 315 -27.63 12.54 29.52
CA GLY A 315 -27.60 13.68 28.59
C GLY A 315 -28.76 14.64 28.81
N ILE A 316 -29.99 14.12 28.97
CA ILE A 316 -31.17 14.92 29.31
C ILE A 316 -30.98 15.59 30.69
N GLY A 317 -30.51 14.85 31.69
CA GLY A 317 -30.23 15.38 33.03
C GLY A 317 -29.25 16.55 33.01
N LEU A 318 -28.11 16.42 32.31
CA LEU A 318 -27.12 17.48 32.12
C LEU A 318 -27.71 18.68 31.36
N ALA A 319 -28.51 18.44 30.32
CA ALA A 319 -29.15 19.50 29.53
C ALA A 319 -30.14 20.35 30.35
N PHE A 320 -30.81 19.77 31.34
CA PHE A 320 -31.67 20.52 32.27
C PHE A 320 -30.88 21.16 33.43
N TYR A 321 -29.82 20.50 33.90
CA TYR A 321 -29.07 20.91 35.08
C TYR A 321 -28.12 22.08 34.79
N LEU A 322 -27.34 22.03 33.71
CA LEU A 322 -26.31 23.04 33.39
C LEU A 322 -26.89 24.46 33.22
N PRO A 323 -27.98 24.70 32.46
CA PRO A 323 -28.54 26.05 32.33
C PRO A 323 -29.07 26.62 33.65
N GLN A 324 -29.53 25.74 34.54
CA GLN A 324 -30.06 26.14 35.84
C GLN A 324 -28.92 26.59 36.79
N MET A 325 -27.78 25.91 36.73
CA MET A 325 -26.56 26.24 37.48
C MET A 325 -25.89 27.52 36.96
N GLU A 326 -25.73 27.66 35.64
CA GLU A 326 -24.94 28.74 35.06
C GLU A 326 -25.69 30.07 34.95
N VAL A 327 -26.99 30.03 34.62
CA VAL A 327 -27.73 31.26 34.28
C VAL A 327 -28.78 31.58 35.35
N VAL A 328 -29.63 30.62 35.70
CA VAL A 328 -30.80 30.88 36.56
C VAL A 328 -30.39 31.14 38.01
N GLY A 329 -29.44 30.37 38.54
CA GLY A 329 -28.94 30.53 39.92
C GLY A 329 -28.34 31.94 40.16
N PRO A 330 -27.35 32.36 39.37
CA PRO A 330 -26.76 33.69 39.48
C PRO A 330 -27.78 34.83 39.26
N LEU A 331 -28.68 34.72 38.27
CA LEU A 331 -29.72 35.73 38.05
C LEU A 331 -30.69 35.88 39.23
N ARG A 332 -31.08 34.77 39.89
CA ARG A 332 -31.95 34.84 41.08
C ARG A 332 -31.26 35.51 42.26
N ARG A 333 -29.96 35.28 42.45
CA ARG A 333 -29.16 35.95 43.48
C ARG A 333 -29.04 37.45 43.18
N LEU A 334 -28.73 37.81 41.93
CA LEU A 334 -28.65 39.20 41.49
C LEU A 334 -29.99 39.92 41.69
N ALA A 335 -31.11 39.28 41.31
CA ALA A 335 -32.45 39.83 41.54
C ALA A 335 -32.74 40.07 43.02
N GLY A 336 -32.34 39.15 43.90
CA GLY A 336 -32.48 39.31 45.35
C GLY A 336 -31.61 40.44 45.92
N GLU A 337 -30.38 40.62 45.43
CA GLU A 337 -29.52 41.76 45.83
C GLU A 337 -30.13 43.10 45.40
N LEU A 338 -30.69 43.18 44.18
CA LEU A 338 -31.37 44.39 43.71
C LEU A 338 -32.64 44.71 44.52
N GLU A 339 -33.40 43.68 44.91
CA GLU A 339 -34.57 43.85 45.78
C GLU A 339 -34.17 44.30 47.20
N ALA A 340 -33.08 43.75 47.76
CA ALA A 340 -32.54 44.17 49.05
C ALA A 340 -32.09 45.63 49.04
N ILE A 341 -31.52 46.10 47.92
CA ILE A 341 -31.16 47.52 47.72
C ILE A 341 -32.41 48.39 47.66
N ALA A 342 -33.45 47.96 46.93
CA ALA A 342 -34.71 48.68 46.87
C ALA A 342 -35.38 48.82 48.26
N GLN A 343 -35.19 47.84 49.15
CA GLN A 343 -35.68 47.86 50.53
C GLN A 343 -34.75 48.62 51.51
N GLY A 344 -33.59 49.11 51.05
CA GLY A 344 -32.60 49.81 51.87
C GLY A 344 -31.82 48.90 52.83
N THR A 345 -31.95 47.58 52.70
CA THR A 345 -31.22 46.61 53.56
C THR A 345 -29.80 46.36 53.08
N GLN A 346 -29.53 46.61 51.80
CA GLN A 346 -28.21 46.49 51.18
C GLN A 346 -27.89 47.78 50.41
N HIS A 347 -26.64 48.22 50.39
CA HIS A 347 -26.27 49.52 49.78
C HIS A 347 -25.61 49.36 48.40
N GLN A 348 -25.07 48.19 48.07
CA GLN A 348 -24.33 47.95 46.82
C GLN A 348 -24.50 46.50 46.33
N VAL A 349 -24.55 46.32 45.00
CA VAL A 349 -24.52 45.00 44.35
C VAL A 349 -23.07 44.51 44.26
N PHE A 350 -22.81 43.28 44.69
CA PHE A 350 -21.46 42.69 44.64
C PHE A 350 -21.18 42.08 43.25
N HIS A 351 -20.87 42.92 42.28
CA HIS A 351 -20.70 42.51 40.88
C HIS A 351 -19.55 41.50 40.66
N ASP A 352 -18.52 41.47 41.52
CA ASP A 352 -17.40 40.52 41.43
C ASP A 352 -17.80 39.05 41.69
N ARG A 353 -18.96 38.81 42.30
CA ARG A 353 -19.48 37.45 42.53
C ARG A 353 -20.11 36.81 41.29
N TYR A 354 -20.31 37.59 40.23
CA TYR A 354 -20.99 37.17 39.01
C TYR A 354 -20.01 37.17 37.84
N THR A 355 -19.96 36.07 37.10
CA THR A 355 -19.14 35.95 35.88
C THR A 355 -20.02 35.88 34.63
N GLY A 356 -19.40 36.02 33.45
CA GLY A 356 -20.09 35.97 32.15
C GLY A 356 -21.14 37.08 31.96
N VAL A 357 -22.21 36.76 31.23
CA VAL A 357 -23.28 37.70 30.87
C VAL A 357 -23.99 38.24 32.10
N VAL A 358 -24.19 37.42 33.14
CA VAL A 358 -24.83 37.88 34.40
C VAL A 358 -23.92 38.88 35.12
N GLY A 359 -22.60 38.70 35.08
CA GLY A 359 -21.63 39.66 35.60
C GLY A 359 -21.65 40.99 34.84
N GLU A 360 -21.82 40.96 33.51
CA GLU A 360 -22.00 42.18 32.72
C GLU A 360 -23.28 42.95 33.11
N VAL A 361 -24.39 42.24 33.31
CA VAL A 361 -25.64 42.83 33.80
C VAL A 361 -25.47 43.42 35.20
N ALA A 362 -24.77 42.72 36.11
CA ALA A 362 -24.50 43.21 37.46
C ALA A 362 -23.65 44.49 37.44
N ARG A 363 -22.57 44.53 36.64
CA ARG A 363 -21.74 45.74 36.47
C ARG A 363 -22.53 46.89 35.85
N ALA A 364 -23.34 46.62 34.84
CA ALA A 364 -24.20 47.64 34.23
C ALA A 364 -25.22 48.21 35.22
N ALA A 365 -25.78 47.36 36.10
CA ALA A 365 -26.69 47.80 37.15
C ALA A 365 -26.01 48.70 38.18
N VAL A 366 -24.78 48.38 38.62
CA VAL A 366 -23.99 49.23 39.52
C VAL A 366 -23.70 50.60 38.91
N LEU A 367 -23.21 50.62 37.67
CA LEU A 367 -22.93 51.88 36.97
C LEU A 367 -24.19 52.75 36.81
N ALA A 368 -25.35 52.13 36.55
CA ALA A 368 -26.61 52.85 36.48
C ALA A 368 -27.03 53.44 37.84
N GLN A 369 -26.80 52.71 38.94
CA GLN A 369 -27.09 53.19 40.30
C GLN A 369 -26.16 54.35 40.70
N GLU A 370 -24.87 54.25 40.40
CA GLU A 370 -23.90 55.32 40.67
C GLU A 370 -24.21 56.58 39.84
N ALA A 371 -24.60 56.42 38.57
CA ALA A 371 -25.02 57.53 37.72
C ALA A 371 -26.28 58.23 38.26
N LEU A 372 -27.26 57.48 38.76
CA LEU A 372 -28.45 58.04 39.41
C LEU A 372 -28.11 58.78 40.70
N HIS A 373 -27.20 58.23 41.53
CA HIS A 373 -26.77 58.86 42.77
C HIS A 373 -25.98 60.15 42.52
N ALA A 374 -25.09 60.16 41.52
CA ALA A 374 -24.36 61.34 41.08
C ALA A 374 -25.30 62.43 40.54
N ALA A 375 -26.33 62.04 39.77
CA ALA A 375 -27.34 62.98 39.29
C ALA A 375 -28.15 63.61 40.45
N TYR A 376 -28.53 62.81 41.45
CA TYR A 376 -29.26 63.30 42.63
C TYR A 376 -28.42 64.28 43.47
N LEU A 377 -27.13 63.98 43.67
CA LEU A 377 -26.22 64.89 44.38
C LEU A 377 -26.01 66.20 43.62
N ALA A 378 -25.88 66.15 42.29
CA ALA A 378 -25.76 67.35 41.47
C ALA A 378 -27.02 68.24 41.56
N GLU A 379 -28.23 67.64 41.55
CA GLU A 379 -29.49 68.37 41.77
C GLU A 379 -29.55 69.02 43.17
N GLN A 380 -28.96 68.37 44.19
CA GLN A 380 -28.93 68.90 45.55
C GLN A 380 -27.94 70.07 45.71
N GLU A 381 -26.77 70.00 45.06
CA GLU A 381 -25.78 71.08 45.04
C GLU A 381 -26.31 72.31 44.28
N GLU A 382 -26.93 72.12 43.12
CA GLU A 382 -27.55 73.23 42.37
C GLU A 382 -28.70 73.89 43.14
N GLY A 383 -29.48 73.12 43.91
CA GLY A 383 -30.54 73.67 44.77
C GLY A 383 -30.04 74.48 45.98
N GLY A 384 -28.82 74.21 46.47
CA GLY A 384 -28.23 74.92 47.62
C GLY A 384 -27.58 76.26 47.26
N GLU A 385 -27.08 76.41 46.03
CA GLU A 385 -26.47 77.67 45.57
C GLU A 385 -27.50 78.79 45.31
N ASP A 386 -28.75 78.44 44.99
CA ASP A 386 -29.83 79.42 44.82
C ASP A 386 -30.36 79.97 46.16
N GLU A 387 -30.21 79.24 47.28
CA GLU A 387 -30.58 79.72 48.63
C GLU A 387 -29.50 80.64 49.23
N ALA A 388 -28.22 80.41 48.90
CA ALA A 388 -27.11 81.27 49.33
C ALA A 388 -26.97 82.57 48.52
N ARG A 389 -27.60 82.65 47.33
CA ARG A 389 -27.53 83.83 46.44
C ARG A 389 -28.74 84.77 46.56
N ALA A 390 -29.73 84.43 47.39
CA ALA A 390 -30.91 85.25 47.62
C ALA A 390 -30.66 86.52 48.48
N ASP A 391 -29.47 86.71 49.08
CA ASP A 391 -29.14 87.90 49.89
C ASP A 391 -28.22 88.93 49.20
N GLN A 392 -27.83 88.71 47.94
CA GLN A 392 -27.05 89.72 47.20
C GLN A 392 -27.64 90.02 45.81
N GLY A 393 -28.57 90.96 45.82
CA GLY A 393 -28.52 92.10 44.91
C GLY A 393 -28.80 91.85 43.43
N GLU A 394 -30.05 92.13 43.05
CA GLU A 394 -30.42 92.93 41.88
C GLU A 394 -29.35 93.12 40.77
N ARG A 395 -29.56 92.52 39.59
CA ARG A 395 -29.88 93.27 38.34
C ARG A 395 -29.91 92.39 37.08
N LYS A 396 -31.04 92.56 36.37
CA LYS A 396 -31.23 92.60 34.91
C LYS A 396 -30.95 91.35 34.05
N ARG A 397 -32.08 90.79 33.58
CA ARG A 397 -32.27 89.98 32.36
C ARG A 397 -31.56 90.59 31.12
N PRO A 398 -31.19 89.78 30.11
CA PRO A 398 -32.15 89.51 29.03
C PRO A 398 -32.15 88.06 28.46
N LYS A 399 -33.22 87.80 27.71
CA LYS A 399 -33.64 86.58 27.00
C LYS A 399 -32.70 86.23 25.82
N THR A 400 -32.52 84.94 25.52
CA THR A 400 -33.01 84.23 24.31
C THR A 400 -32.14 83.03 23.87
N ARG A 401 -32.83 81.97 23.45
CA ARG A 401 -32.49 80.96 22.41
C ARG A 401 -31.17 80.17 22.54
N SER A 402 -31.30 78.84 22.61
CA SER A 402 -31.21 77.98 21.42
C SER A 402 -31.24 76.49 21.79
N ARG A 403 -32.24 75.78 21.28
CA ARG A 403 -32.25 74.32 21.19
C ARG A 403 -31.04 73.86 20.37
N ARG A 404 -30.21 72.97 20.91
CA ARG A 404 -29.23 72.23 20.09
C ARG A 404 -29.45 70.73 20.31
N ALA A 405 -30.14 70.14 19.33
CA ALA A 405 -30.31 68.71 19.19
C ALA A 405 -28.96 68.05 18.91
N LEU A 406 -28.60 67.05 19.72
CA LEU A 406 -27.49 66.13 19.41
C LEU A 406 -28.06 64.94 18.65
N SER A 407 -27.57 64.80 17.42
CA SER A 407 -27.94 63.76 16.48
C SER A 407 -27.31 62.42 16.86
N ARG A 408 -28.18 61.41 16.94
CA ARG A 408 -27.94 59.98 16.69
C ARG A 408 -26.87 59.74 15.61
N SER A 409 -25.83 58.98 15.95
CA SER A 409 -25.00 58.26 14.97
C SER A 409 -24.95 56.77 15.32
N HIS A 410 -25.91 56.01 14.79
CA HIS A 410 -25.75 54.56 14.63
C HIS A 410 -25.11 54.29 13.27
N ARG A 411 -23.85 53.84 13.28
CA ARG A 411 -23.17 53.32 12.10
C ARG A 411 -23.44 51.82 12.03
N ARG A 412 -24.38 51.45 11.14
CA ARG A 412 -24.65 50.07 10.72
C ARG A 412 -23.59 49.66 9.70
N ALA A 413 -22.89 48.56 9.95
CA ALA A 413 -22.08 47.85 8.95
C ALA A 413 -23.01 46.99 8.06
N PRO A 414 -22.77 46.90 6.73
CA PRO A 414 -23.54 46.00 5.88
C PRO A 414 -22.94 44.58 5.84
N SER A 415 -23.86 43.62 5.89
CA SER A 415 -23.67 42.19 5.70
C SER A 415 -23.21 41.84 4.28
N ARG A 416 -22.21 40.96 4.21
CA ARG A 416 -21.66 40.32 3.02
C ARG A 416 -22.69 39.32 2.47
N ALA A 417 -23.35 39.65 1.37
CA ALA A 417 -24.25 38.73 0.66
C ALA A 417 -23.43 37.80 -0.23
N HIS A 418 -23.66 36.49 -0.09
CA HIS A 418 -23.07 35.44 -0.90
C HIS A 418 -23.64 35.46 -2.32
N LYS A 419 -22.74 35.25 -3.28
CA LYS A 419 -22.96 35.17 -4.72
C LYS A 419 -23.60 33.82 -5.05
N ALA A 420 -24.85 33.83 -5.50
CA ALA A 420 -25.53 32.66 -6.05
C ALA A 420 -25.09 32.44 -7.51
N VAL A 421 -24.76 31.18 -7.83
CA VAL A 421 -24.47 30.68 -9.19
C VAL A 421 -25.81 30.47 -9.91
N PRO A 422 -25.96 30.89 -11.19
CA PRO A 422 -27.19 30.65 -11.94
C PRO A 422 -27.23 29.20 -12.47
N ALA A 423 -28.40 28.59 -12.30
CA ALA A 423 -28.81 27.34 -12.93
C ALA A 423 -29.11 27.56 -14.42
N GLU A 424 -28.68 26.62 -15.25
CA GLU A 424 -28.95 26.53 -16.69
C GLU A 424 -29.99 25.41 -16.93
N PRO A 425 -30.90 25.54 -17.93
CA PRO A 425 -32.18 24.83 -17.92
C PRO A 425 -32.15 23.46 -18.62
N GLU A 426 -33.13 22.65 -18.22
CA GLU A 426 -33.55 21.40 -18.82
C GLU A 426 -33.89 21.53 -20.32
N ALA A 427 -33.47 20.54 -21.10
CA ALA A 427 -34.07 20.23 -22.40
C ALA A 427 -34.30 18.71 -22.48
N ALA A 428 -35.59 18.35 -22.59
CA ALA A 428 -36.07 17.01 -22.92
C ALA A 428 -35.85 16.72 -24.42
N GLY A 429 -35.63 15.44 -24.75
CA GLY A 429 -35.62 14.97 -26.13
C GLY A 429 -35.37 13.46 -26.24
N ASP A 430 -36.43 12.73 -26.57
CA ASP A 430 -36.50 11.29 -26.84
C ASP A 430 -35.59 10.79 -27.99
N GLY A 431 -35.05 9.58 -27.79
CA GLY A 431 -35.07 8.45 -28.73
C GLY A 431 -34.44 8.57 -30.13
N ALA A 432 -33.35 7.84 -30.36
CA ALA A 432 -33.19 6.98 -31.54
C ALA A 432 -31.93 6.10 -31.43
N ALA A 433 -32.12 4.79 -31.58
CA ALA A 433 -31.08 3.79 -31.73
C ALA A 433 -30.29 4.01 -33.04
N THR A 434 -28.96 3.99 -32.96
CA THR A 434 -28.10 3.82 -34.15
C THR A 434 -26.90 2.93 -33.84
N ALA A 435 -26.62 2.05 -34.80
CA ALA A 435 -25.67 0.94 -34.85
C ALA A 435 -24.18 1.32 -34.68
N PRO A 436 -23.28 0.35 -34.43
CA PRO A 436 -21.85 0.59 -34.21
C PRO A 436 -21.12 1.02 -35.50
N PRO A 437 -20.10 1.91 -35.40
CA PRO A 437 -19.29 2.29 -36.55
C PRO A 437 -18.30 1.18 -36.93
N ALA A 438 -18.16 1.06 -38.25
CA ALA A 438 -17.36 0.10 -38.97
C ALA A 438 -15.84 0.27 -38.77
N ALA A 439 -15.14 -0.84 -39.06
CA ALA A 439 -13.71 -1.00 -39.11
C ALA A 439 -13.00 0.10 -39.91
N ILE A 440 -11.88 0.58 -39.37
CA ILE A 440 -10.90 1.39 -40.07
C ILE A 440 -9.89 0.42 -40.69
N ASP A 441 -9.93 0.27 -42.01
CA ASP A 441 -8.87 -0.34 -42.82
C ASP A 441 -7.64 0.57 -42.80
N LEU A 442 -6.53 0.06 -42.29
CA LEU A 442 -5.20 0.65 -42.40
C LEU A 442 -4.42 -0.11 -43.48
N PRO A 443 -3.83 0.59 -44.48
CA PRO A 443 -3.05 -0.06 -45.53
C PRO A 443 -1.67 -0.51 -45.02
N GLU A 444 -1.31 -1.75 -45.35
CA GLU A 444 0.05 -2.27 -45.37
C GLU A 444 0.88 -1.50 -46.40
N ASP A 445 2.02 -0.95 -45.99
CA ASP A 445 3.18 -0.77 -46.88
C ASP A 445 4.46 -0.72 -46.05
N SER A 446 5.33 -1.71 -46.27
CA SER A 446 6.70 -1.78 -45.76
C SER A 446 7.63 -0.87 -46.56
N PRO A 447 8.78 -0.49 -45.99
CA PRO A 447 10.01 -0.89 -46.69
C PRO A 447 11.12 -1.43 -45.78
N PRO A 448 12.02 -2.29 -46.32
CA PRO A 448 13.13 -2.90 -45.59
C PRO A 448 14.35 -1.97 -45.61
N GLY A 449 14.97 -1.75 -44.45
CA GLY A 449 16.19 -0.94 -44.33
C GLY A 449 17.12 -1.52 -43.28
N GLY A 450 18.06 -2.36 -43.71
CA GLY A 450 19.13 -2.89 -42.89
C GLY A 450 20.11 -1.79 -42.46
N MET A 451 20.41 -1.72 -41.17
CA MET A 451 21.60 -1.05 -40.66
C MET A 451 22.45 -2.06 -39.91
N LYS A 452 23.61 -2.32 -40.52
CA LYS A 452 24.75 -3.08 -40.02
C LYS A 452 25.48 -2.19 -39.01
N VAL A 453 25.48 -2.55 -37.73
CA VAL A 453 26.31 -1.88 -36.73
C VAL A 453 27.57 -2.72 -36.55
N GLU A 454 28.68 -2.22 -37.08
CA GLU A 454 30.02 -2.79 -36.88
C GLU A 454 30.48 -2.48 -35.44
N SER A 455 30.65 -3.55 -34.66
CA SER A 455 31.21 -3.52 -33.31
C SER A 455 32.74 -3.52 -33.41
N HIS A 456 33.38 -2.47 -32.89
CA HIS A 456 34.82 -2.42 -32.74
C HIS A 456 35.26 -3.21 -31.50
N SER A 457 36.02 -4.26 -31.78
CA SER A 457 36.76 -5.11 -30.85
C SER A 457 37.88 -4.34 -30.14
N HIS A 458 37.96 -4.50 -28.81
CA HIS A 458 39.17 -4.25 -28.04
C HIS A 458 39.59 -5.56 -27.34
N ALA A 459 40.83 -5.94 -27.61
CA ALA A 459 41.47 -7.14 -27.13
C ALA A 459 42.00 -6.96 -25.69
N GLU A 460 41.68 -7.96 -24.87
CA GLU A 460 42.46 -8.65 -23.81
C GLU A 460 43.82 -8.09 -23.33
N PRO A 461 44.18 -8.35 -22.04
CA PRO A 461 44.80 -9.65 -21.76
C PRO A 461 44.38 -10.36 -20.45
N GLU A 462 44.41 -11.68 -20.56
CA GLU A 462 44.43 -12.72 -19.52
C GLU A 462 45.37 -12.46 -18.33
N VAL A 463 44.87 -12.71 -17.12
CA VAL A 463 45.67 -13.10 -15.94
C VAL A 463 44.96 -14.26 -15.23
N GLY A 464 45.62 -15.42 -15.20
CA GLY A 464 45.07 -16.67 -14.67
C GLY A 464 44.82 -16.68 -13.15
N PRO A 465 43.97 -17.61 -12.65
CA PRO A 465 43.62 -17.65 -11.24
C PRO A 465 44.67 -18.40 -10.41
N VAL A 466 45.28 -17.69 -9.46
CA VAL A 466 46.07 -18.30 -8.38
C VAL A 466 45.10 -18.73 -7.27
N ALA A 467 45.03 -20.03 -7.04
CA ALA A 467 44.30 -20.65 -5.94
C ALA A 467 44.91 -20.28 -4.58
N ALA A 468 44.08 -19.82 -3.65
CA ALA A 468 44.42 -19.70 -2.23
C ALA A 468 43.27 -20.30 -1.37
N PRO A 469 43.58 -20.91 -0.22
CA PRO A 469 42.71 -21.86 0.46
C PRO A 469 41.60 -21.17 1.27
N SER A 470 40.38 -21.68 1.12
CA SER A 470 39.23 -21.41 1.98
C SER A 470 39.47 -22.00 3.37
N LEU A 471 39.49 -21.14 4.39
CA LEU A 471 39.74 -21.50 5.78
C LEU A 471 38.68 -20.83 6.67
N PHE A 472 37.41 -21.21 6.54
CA PHE A 472 36.37 -20.97 7.56
C PHE A 472 35.28 -22.04 7.45
N ASP A 473 35.46 -23.10 8.24
CA ASP A 473 34.41 -23.99 8.73
C ASP A 473 33.53 -23.25 9.77
N ASP A 474 32.26 -23.67 9.80
CA ASP A 474 31.20 -23.51 10.81
C ASP A 474 31.46 -22.64 12.07
N GLU A 475 30.76 -21.50 12.18
CA GLU A 475 30.36 -20.93 13.47
C GLU A 475 28.99 -20.21 13.31
N PRO A 476 27.99 -20.46 14.20
CA PRO A 476 26.64 -19.93 14.06
C PRO A 476 26.56 -18.44 14.45
N PRO A 477 25.65 -17.65 13.83
CA PRO A 477 25.56 -16.21 14.07
C PRO A 477 24.94 -15.88 15.44
N PRO A 478 25.46 -14.87 16.17
CA PRO A 478 24.83 -14.33 17.36
C PRO A 478 23.66 -13.39 17.01
N ASP A 479 22.69 -13.38 17.92
CA ASP A 479 21.36 -12.78 17.83
C ASP A 479 21.28 -11.32 17.32
N GLU A 480 20.52 -11.12 16.24
CA GLU A 480 20.05 -9.82 15.76
C GLU A 480 18.84 -9.33 16.57
N GLU A 481 19.07 -8.83 17.77
CA GLU A 481 18.04 -8.10 18.54
C GLU A 481 18.61 -6.81 19.16
N ALA A 482 19.12 -5.90 18.33
CA ALA A 482 19.43 -4.52 18.76
C ALA A 482 19.62 -3.55 17.58
N ALA A 483 18.57 -3.26 16.79
CA ALA A 483 18.64 -2.17 15.79
C ALA A 483 17.29 -1.47 15.53
N LYS A 484 16.45 -1.32 16.57
CA LYS A 484 15.25 -0.47 16.53
C LYS A 484 15.11 0.31 17.84
N ALA A 485 15.76 1.47 17.93
CA ALA A 485 15.28 2.65 18.65
C ALA A 485 16.24 3.83 18.46
N GLU A 486 15.66 5.02 18.44
CA GLU A 486 16.28 6.35 18.56
C GLU A 486 17.09 6.88 17.38
N LEU A 487 16.54 7.94 16.76
CA LEU A 487 17.20 9.25 16.70
C LEU A 487 16.21 10.31 16.22
N ALA A 488 15.56 10.95 17.18
CA ALA A 488 15.07 12.32 17.06
C ALA A 488 16.13 13.21 17.71
N LEU A 489 17.10 13.69 16.93
CA LEU A 489 17.96 14.81 17.31
C LEU A 489 18.29 15.61 16.05
N THR A 490 17.78 16.83 16.00
CA THR A 490 18.17 17.88 15.05
C THR A 490 19.50 18.47 15.50
N PRO A 491 20.53 18.59 14.63
CA PRO A 491 21.60 19.53 14.82
C PRO A 491 21.59 20.65 13.77
N GLU A 492 21.94 21.86 14.21
CA GLU A 492 22.16 23.06 13.40
C GLU A 492 23.36 22.91 12.43
N PRO A 493 23.39 23.66 11.32
CA PRO A 493 24.51 23.61 10.38
C PRO A 493 25.61 24.60 10.79
N THR A 494 26.83 24.11 10.95
CA THR A 494 28.05 24.92 10.90
C THR A 494 28.83 24.56 9.66
N ASP A 495 28.74 25.43 8.65
CA ASP A 495 29.62 25.45 7.49
C ASP A 495 31.03 25.88 7.91
N THR A 496 32.03 25.04 7.69
CA THR A 496 33.44 25.46 7.62
C THR A 496 34.18 24.52 6.68
N ALA A 497 34.47 25.02 5.48
CA ALA A 497 35.29 24.35 4.48
C ALA A 497 36.74 24.23 4.98
N ALA A 498 37.13 23.01 5.32
CA ALA A 498 38.49 22.57 5.62
C ALA A 498 39.05 21.79 4.40
N PRO A 499 40.38 21.67 4.24
CA PRO A 499 41.00 21.02 3.08
C PRO A 499 40.51 19.57 2.91
N GLU A 500 40.12 19.21 1.68
CA GLU A 500 39.57 17.89 1.33
C GLU A 500 40.55 16.77 1.73
N ASP A 501 40.16 15.99 2.73
CA ASP A 501 40.84 14.74 3.10
C ASP A 501 40.68 13.76 1.92
N PRO A 502 41.76 13.11 1.42
CA PRO A 502 41.69 12.16 0.30
C PRO A 502 40.63 11.06 0.47
N ARG A 503 40.23 10.75 1.71
CA ARG A 503 39.11 9.82 1.99
C ARG A 503 37.73 10.36 1.63
N GLU A 504 37.52 11.67 1.70
CA GLU A 504 36.24 12.27 1.32
C GLU A 504 36.00 12.23 -0.18
N ALA A 505 37.07 12.35 -0.99
CA ALA A 505 36.98 12.14 -2.44
C ALA A 505 36.50 10.71 -2.76
N TYR A 506 37.07 9.70 -2.09
CA TYR A 506 36.64 8.30 -2.23
C TYR A 506 35.17 8.08 -1.83
N PHE A 507 34.70 8.71 -0.75
CA PHE A 507 33.29 8.59 -0.36
C PHE A 507 32.32 9.23 -1.36
N ARG A 508 32.73 10.27 -2.09
CA ARG A 508 31.93 10.84 -3.18
C ARG A 508 31.80 9.87 -4.35
N GLU A 509 32.89 9.22 -4.75
CA GLU A 509 32.88 8.23 -5.83
C GLU A 509 31.96 7.04 -5.52
N VAL A 510 32.07 6.47 -4.31
CA VAL A 510 31.19 5.36 -3.86
C VAL A 510 29.72 5.80 -3.78
N PHE A 511 29.47 7.07 -3.45
CA PHE A 511 28.11 7.61 -3.41
C PHE A 511 27.49 7.74 -4.81
N GLU A 512 28.26 8.19 -5.78
CA GLU A 512 27.83 8.27 -7.19
C GLU A 512 27.52 6.88 -7.76
N GLU A 513 28.38 5.90 -7.51
CA GLU A 513 28.15 4.50 -7.90
C GLU A 513 26.89 3.93 -7.24
N PHE A 514 26.67 4.25 -5.96
CA PHE A 514 25.48 3.81 -5.23
C PHE A 514 24.18 4.42 -5.79
N LEU A 515 24.20 5.68 -6.22
CA LEU A 515 23.05 6.32 -6.87
C LEU A 515 22.75 5.70 -8.23
N GLN A 516 23.77 5.42 -9.05
CA GLN A 516 23.60 4.76 -10.35
C GLN A 516 22.97 3.36 -10.20
N VAL A 517 23.45 2.59 -9.22
CA VAL A 517 22.88 1.26 -8.93
C VAL A 517 21.45 1.37 -8.39
N LYS A 518 21.15 2.37 -7.55
CA LYS A 518 19.78 2.62 -7.07
C LYS A 518 18.81 3.00 -8.18
N GLU A 519 19.25 3.84 -9.12
CA GLU A 519 18.44 4.25 -10.27
C GLU A 519 18.17 3.05 -11.19
N THR A 520 19.18 2.21 -11.43
CA THR A 520 19.04 0.95 -12.19
C THR A 520 18.07 -0.03 -11.53
N CYS A 521 18.03 -0.07 -10.20
CA CYS A 521 17.10 -0.88 -9.42
C CYS A 521 15.71 -0.26 -9.26
N GLY A 522 15.47 0.96 -9.75
CA GLY A 522 14.18 1.66 -9.62
C GLY A 522 13.84 2.10 -8.19
N GLU A 523 14.84 2.31 -7.33
CA GLU A 523 14.63 2.80 -5.97
C GLU A 523 14.57 4.34 -5.90
N PRO A 524 13.69 4.93 -5.06
CA PRO A 524 13.65 6.38 -4.87
C PRO A 524 14.95 6.90 -4.23
N THR A 525 15.56 7.90 -4.86
CA THR A 525 16.81 8.56 -4.43
C THR A 525 16.58 9.88 -3.68
N ASP A 526 15.35 10.42 -3.70
CA ASP A 526 15.00 11.77 -3.22
C ASP A 526 15.36 12.06 -1.74
N ASN A 527 15.49 11.02 -0.90
CA ASN A 527 15.81 11.17 0.52
C ASN A 527 17.26 10.87 0.88
N LEU A 528 18.10 10.53 -0.11
CA LEU A 528 19.49 10.13 0.11
C LEU A 528 20.45 11.29 -0.16
N THR A 529 20.83 12.00 0.91
CA THR A 529 21.85 13.06 0.85
C THR A 529 23.26 12.51 1.09
N TYR A 530 24.25 13.04 0.39
CA TYR A 530 25.67 12.68 0.56
C TYR A 530 26.13 12.72 2.03
N GLU A 531 25.74 13.75 2.79
CA GLU A 531 26.17 13.93 4.19
C GLU A 531 25.79 12.74 5.09
N LYS A 532 24.55 12.27 5.00
CA LYS A 532 24.05 11.11 5.75
C LYS A 532 24.74 9.82 5.32
N PHE A 533 25.10 9.71 4.04
CA PHE A 533 25.79 8.56 3.48
C PHE A 533 27.26 8.51 3.95
N ALA A 534 27.99 9.61 3.80
CA ALA A 534 29.36 9.76 4.26
C ALA A 534 29.47 9.55 5.78
N GLN A 535 28.51 10.04 6.57
CA GLN A 535 28.50 9.82 8.02
C GLN A 535 28.38 8.34 8.39
N LYS A 536 27.59 7.55 7.64
CA LYS A 536 27.49 6.09 7.83
C LYS A 536 28.79 5.37 7.46
N LEU A 537 29.41 5.76 6.34
CA LEU A 537 30.70 5.20 5.91
C LEU A 537 31.81 5.49 6.91
N ARG A 538 31.90 6.72 7.43
CA ARG A 538 32.85 7.10 8.49
C ARG A 538 32.70 6.22 9.74
N LYS A 539 31.47 6.10 10.25
CA LYS A 539 31.18 5.25 11.43
C LYS A 539 31.54 3.78 11.19
N ASN A 540 31.23 3.24 10.01
CA ASN A 540 31.55 1.85 9.69
C ASN A 540 33.07 1.63 9.55
N THR A 541 33.77 2.59 8.94
CA THR A 541 35.23 2.60 8.80
C THR A 541 35.91 2.64 10.16
N GLU A 542 35.49 3.53 11.07
CA GLU A 542 36.00 3.60 12.44
C GLU A 542 35.79 2.30 13.22
N GLN A 543 34.61 1.68 13.09
CA GLN A 543 34.30 0.40 13.73
C GLN A 543 35.18 -0.76 13.22
N LEU A 544 35.48 -0.78 11.92
CA LEU A 544 36.31 -1.82 11.31
C LEU A 544 37.80 -1.60 11.56
N LEU A 545 38.27 -0.34 11.57
CA LEU A 545 39.65 0.01 11.94
C LEU A 545 39.94 -0.22 13.43
N ALA A 546 38.92 -0.15 14.30
CA ALA A 546 39.07 -0.50 15.71
C ALA A 546 39.37 -2.00 15.94
N ARG A 547 39.16 -2.86 14.94
CA ARG A 547 39.50 -4.29 15.03
C ARG A 547 41.02 -4.48 14.84
N PRO A 548 41.70 -5.25 15.70
CA PRO A 548 43.13 -5.49 15.58
C PRO A 548 43.44 -6.24 14.27
N GLY A 549 44.43 -5.73 13.52
CA GLY A 549 44.88 -6.32 12.24
C GLY A 549 44.26 -5.72 10.98
N VAL A 550 43.46 -4.64 11.11
CA VAL A 550 42.87 -3.92 9.97
C VAL A 550 43.68 -2.65 9.68
N LYS A 551 44.15 -2.51 8.44
CA LYS A 551 44.93 -1.35 7.98
C LYS A 551 44.08 -0.32 7.25
N ASP A 552 43.15 -0.81 6.41
CA ASP A 552 42.23 0.05 5.65
C ASP A 552 40.92 -0.67 5.33
N VAL A 553 39.92 0.08 4.89
CA VAL A 553 38.58 -0.43 4.56
C VAL A 553 38.12 0.13 3.23
N GLU A 554 37.75 -0.75 2.31
CA GLU A 554 37.24 -0.41 0.98
C GLU A 554 35.77 -0.82 0.87
N PHE A 555 34.93 0.00 0.25
CA PHE A 555 33.51 -0.26 0.05
C PHE A 555 33.23 -0.57 -1.43
N SER A 556 32.38 -1.57 -1.67
CA SER A 556 31.94 -1.96 -3.02
C SER A 556 30.41 -2.03 -3.07
N VAL A 557 29.79 -1.43 -4.09
CA VAL A 557 28.34 -1.47 -4.31
C VAL A 557 27.97 -2.78 -5.02
N TYR A 558 26.90 -3.43 -4.58
CA TYR A 558 26.37 -4.63 -5.23
C TYR A 558 24.84 -4.68 -5.12
N ILE A 559 24.20 -5.48 -5.97
CA ILE A 559 22.74 -5.66 -5.95
C ILE A 559 22.42 -6.90 -5.12
N LYS A 560 21.61 -6.74 -4.07
CA LYS A 560 21.09 -7.81 -3.23
C LYS A 560 19.58 -7.74 -3.20
N ASP A 561 18.90 -8.81 -3.61
CA ASP A 561 17.43 -8.89 -3.61
C ASP A 561 16.75 -7.76 -4.41
N GLY A 562 17.38 -7.34 -5.51
CA GLY A 562 16.92 -6.23 -6.35
C GLY A 562 17.11 -4.84 -5.72
N LYS A 563 17.87 -4.75 -4.62
CA LYS A 563 18.19 -3.49 -3.93
C LYS A 563 19.69 -3.20 -3.94
N ALA A 564 20.04 -1.92 -4.00
CA ALA A 564 21.44 -1.49 -3.91
C ALA A 564 21.97 -1.66 -2.48
N ALA A 565 23.06 -2.41 -2.31
CA ALA A 565 23.72 -2.68 -1.03
C ALA A 565 25.22 -2.37 -1.10
N LEU A 566 25.85 -2.13 0.05
CA LEU A 566 27.29 -1.86 0.18
C LEU A 566 27.97 -3.01 0.93
N LYS A 567 29.09 -3.50 0.41
CA LYS A 567 29.94 -4.51 1.06
C LYS A 567 31.29 -3.88 1.40
N ALA A 568 31.67 -3.94 2.67
CA ALA A 568 32.99 -3.52 3.14
C ALA A 568 34.00 -4.68 2.99
N LYS A 569 35.17 -4.38 2.43
CA LYS A 569 36.34 -5.25 2.34
C LYS A 569 37.44 -4.67 3.23
N VAL A 570 38.00 -5.52 4.07
CA VAL A 570 39.01 -5.15 5.07
C VAL A 570 40.39 -5.46 4.51
N VAL A 571 41.26 -4.45 4.37
CA VAL A 571 42.65 -4.62 3.97
C VAL A 571 43.48 -4.89 5.22
N LYS A 572 43.95 -6.13 5.37
CA LYS A 572 44.81 -6.53 6.50
C LYS A 572 46.26 -6.04 6.28
N ALA A 573 46.93 -5.68 7.36
CA ALA A 573 48.30 -5.15 7.34
C ALA A 573 49.36 -6.21 7.01
#